data_AF-A0A920BS44-F1
#
_entry.id   AF-A0A920BS44-F1
#
_cell.length_a   1.000
_cell.length_b   1.000
_cell.length_c   1.000
_cell.angle_alpha   90.00
_cell.angle_beta   90.00
_cell.angle_gamma   90.00
#
_symmetry.space_group_name_H-M   'P 1'
#
loop_
_entity.id
_entity.type
_entity.pdbx_description
1 polymer ?
#
loop_
_entity_poly.entity_id
_entity_poly.type
_entity_poly.pdbx_seq_one_letter_code
_entity_poly.pdbx_strand_id
1 'polypeptide(L)'
;MLTRVPQLLAASSVAVLLVLSIGVSSAHADPAGPVNCGVSPDSPSCRIKVEKPGRHPRGQGETGKDSGTSSDSGADPADSACEWKKANDDPPPPGVSGPGGWYSKVCLGERSGFGTRPEWVPDEAVAAADPAVVAQSAVATLRLPKPTISFNPAPPAPQFVNLPTWLWLASGSWAPRAATASVPGLAVTATAKPIRVLWSTGDGAQVTCTGPGTPWRAGMDPAAASPTCGHTYRQPSVGRSGGVFAVRATVTWQVAWAGGGQTGAVPQLSTTSTAQIVVREAPAVNSGVLR
;
A
#
# COMPACT_ATOMS: atom_id res chain seq x y z
N MET A 1 -12.42 55.82 -65.17
CA MET A 1 -12.11 55.83 -63.72
C MET A 1 -11.93 54.39 -63.27
N LEU A 2 -10.68 54.02 -63.03
CA LEU A 2 -10.27 52.79 -62.34
C LEU A 2 -10.89 52.80 -60.93
N THR A 3 -11.39 51.70 -60.38
CA THR A 3 -10.58 50.68 -59.70
C THR A 3 -11.26 49.30 -59.72
N ARG A 4 -10.68 48.36 -60.46
CA ARG A 4 -10.83 46.92 -60.23
C ARG A 4 -9.82 46.52 -59.15
N VAL A 5 -10.27 45.94 -58.05
CA VAL A 5 -9.40 45.28 -57.06
C VAL A 5 -9.32 43.79 -57.42
N PRO A 6 -8.13 43.22 -57.64
CA PRO A 6 -7.98 41.83 -58.04
C PRO A 6 -8.01 40.90 -56.82
N GLN A 7 -8.77 39.79 -56.92
CA GLN A 7 -8.65 38.65 -56.03
C GLN A 7 -7.31 37.97 -56.31
N LEU A 8 -6.37 38.11 -55.38
CA LEU A 8 -5.10 37.39 -55.40
C LEU A 8 -5.30 35.97 -54.87
N LEU A 9 -5.06 35.01 -55.76
CA LEU A 9 -4.80 33.60 -55.49
C LEU A 9 -3.63 33.48 -54.50
N ALA A 10 -3.87 32.93 -53.31
CA ALA A 10 -2.82 32.42 -52.44
C ALA A 10 -2.77 30.89 -52.60
N ALA A 11 -1.82 30.43 -53.42
CA ALA A 11 -1.38 29.05 -53.47
C ALA A 11 -0.12 28.87 -52.60
N SER A 12 0.04 27.65 -52.07
CA SER A 12 1.26 27.10 -51.43
C SER A 12 1.49 27.53 -49.97
N SER A 13 1.72 26.66 -48.98
CA SER A 13 2.36 25.35 -49.02
C SER A 13 1.85 24.48 -47.86
N VAL A 14 1.41 23.26 -48.15
CA VAL A 14 1.19 22.23 -47.12
C VAL A 14 2.56 21.66 -46.75
N ALA A 15 3.09 22.04 -45.57
CA ALA A 15 4.22 21.36 -44.98
C ALA A 15 3.72 20.07 -44.33
N VAL A 16 3.91 18.94 -45.00
CA VAL A 16 3.69 17.61 -44.41
C VAL A 16 4.83 17.35 -43.43
N LEU A 17 4.59 17.61 -42.14
CA LEU A 17 5.45 17.11 -41.07
C LEU A 17 5.21 15.61 -40.90
N LEU A 18 6.16 14.82 -41.42
CA LEU A 18 6.27 13.39 -41.17
C LEU A 18 6.68 13.18 -39.71
N VAL A 19 5.70 13.06 -38.81
CA VAL A 19 5.94 12.68 -37.42
C VAL A 19 6.34 11.20 -37.42
N LEU A 20 7.63 10.92 -37.23
CA LEU A 20 8.09 9.57 -36.86
C LEU A 20 7.41 9.19 -35.55
N SER A 21 6.43 8.30 -35.64
CA SER A 21 5.81 7.63 -34.52
C SER A 21 6.85 6.66 -33.96
N ILE A 22 7.60 7.10 -32.94
CA ILE A 22 8.31 6.17 -32.08
C ILE A 22 7.21 5.43 -31.31
N GLY A 23 6.83 4.26 -31.81
CA GLY A 23 6.00 3.32 -31.08
C GLY A 23 6.76 2.91 -29.82
N VAL A 24 6.48 3.57 -28.70
CA VAL A 24 6.86 3.06 -27.39
C VAL A 24 6.04 1.78 -27.22
N SER A 25 6.70 0.64 -27.44
CA SER A 25 6.14 -0.65 -27.07
C SER A 25 5.93 -0.59 -25.57
N SER A 26 4.67 -0.44 -25.16
CA SER A 26 4.28 -0.72 -23.80
C SER A 26 4.54 -2.21 -23.62
N ALA A 27 5.57 -2.57 -22.85
CA ALA A 27 5.74 -3.93 -22.42
C ALA A 27 4.53 -4.27 -21.53
N HIS A 28 3.52 -4.89 -22.11
CA HIS A 28 2.48 -5.56 -21.37
C HIS A 28 3.14 -6.79 -20.75
N ALA A 29 3.45 -6.71 -19.45
CA ALA A 29 3.65 -7.91 -18.68
C ALA A 29 2.30 -8.63 -18.61
N ASP A 30 2.23 -9.80 -19.23
CA ASP A 30 1.09 -10.70 -19.10
C ASP A 30 0.83 -11.04 -17.62
N PRO A 31 -0.44 -11.19 -17.22
CA PRO A 31 -0.83 -11.24 -15.83
C PRO A 31 -0.46 -12.59 -15.23
N ALA A 32 0.56 -12.62 -14.37
CA ALA A 32 0.53 -13.55 -13.25
C ALA A 32 -0.76 -13.25 -12.48
N GLY A 33 -1.66 -14.23 -12.40
CA GLY A 33 -2.99 -14.07 -11.80
C GLY A 33 -2.95 -13.45 -10.40
N PRO A 34 -4.05 -12.84 -9.94
CA PRO A 34 -4.06 -12.11 -8.68
C PRO A 34 -3.76 -13.06 -7.52
N VAL A 35 -2.62 -12.86 -6.86
CA VAL A 35 -2.36 -13.39 -5.52
C VAL A 35 -3.37 -12.74 -4.59
N ASN A 36 -4.46 -13.48 -4.35
CA ASN A 36 -5.57 -13.02 -3.55
C ASN A 36 -5.27 -13.26 -2.07
N CYS A 37 -4.72 -12.26 -1.39
CA CYS A 37 -4.37 -12.31 0.03
C CYS A 37 -5.60 -12.23 0.97
N GLY A 38 -6.77 -12.64 0.49
CA GLY A 38 -8.04 -12.51 1.19
C GLY A 38 -8.70 -13.85 1.49
N VAL A 39 -8.10 -14.70 2.31
CA VAL A 39 -8.84 -15.80 2.99
C VAL A 39 -8.08 -16.29 4.22
N SER A 40 -8.20 -15.56 5.33
CA SER A 40 -8.53 -16.09 6.67
C SER A 40 -8.17 -15.04 7.76
N PRO A 41 -9.12 -14.62 8.62
CA PRO A 41 -8.94 -13.52 9.57
C PRO A 41 -8.03 -13.83 10.78
N ASP A 42 -7.53 -15.07 10.91
CA ASP A 42 -6.82 -15.53 12.13
C ASP A 42 -5.31 -15.80 11.96
N SER A 43 -4.67 -15.28 10.91
CA SER A 43 -3.20 -15.36 10.77
C SER A 43 -2.62 -14.17 9.97
N PRO A 44 -1.91 -13.22 10.60
CA PRO A 44 -1.45 -11.99 9.94
C PRO A 44 -0.19 -12.16 9.07
N SER A 45 0.09 -13.36 8.56
CA SER A 45 1.27 -13.60 7.72
C SER A 45 0.89 -13.86 6.26
N CYS A 46 1.14 -12.88 5.39
CA CYS A 46 1.36 -13.13 3.97
C CYS A 46 2.63 -13.98 3.85
N ARG A 47 2.48 -15.30 3.70
CA ARG A 47 3.60 -16.21 3.52
C ARG A 47 4.06 -16.15 2.06
N ILE A 48 5.11 -15.38 1.80
CA ILE A 48 5.77 -15.35 0.50
C ILE A 48 6.68 -16.58 0.43
N LYS A 49 6.45 -17.44 -0.57
CA LYS A 49 7.42 -18.46 -0.99
C LYS A 49 8.66 -17.72 -1.48
N VAL A 50 9.75 -17.81 -0.72
CA VAL A 50 11.07 -17.45 -1.25
C VAL A 50 11.60 -18.69 -1.93
N GLU A 51 11.54 -18.70 -3.27
CA GLU A 51 12.15 -19.76 -4.06
C GLU A 51 13.67 -19.78 -3.87
N LYS A 52 14.27 -20.94 -4.14
CA LYS A 52 15.72 -21.13 -4.12
C LYS A 52 16.41 -20.00 -4.89
N PRO A 53 17.37 -19.28 -4.28
CA PRO A 53 18.19 -18.32 -5.01
C PRO A 53 18.76 -18.98 -6.27
N GLY A 54 18.48 -18.41 -7.45
CA GLY A 54 18.98 -18.91 -8.74
C GLY A 54 18.07 -19.84 -9.55
N ARG A 55 16.79 -20.06 -9.21
CA ARG A 55 15.82 -20.66 -10.16
C ARG A 55 14.97 -19.58 -10.86
N HIS A 56 15.08 -19.50 -12.17
CA HIS A 56 14.12 -18.77 -13.01
C HIS A 56 12.85 -19.60 -13.25
N PRO A 57 11.66 -18.99 -13.41
CA PRO A 57 10.50 -19.65 -14.00
C PRO A 57 10.81 -19.91 -15.48
N ARG A 58 10.83 -21.19 -15.89
CA ARG A 58 11.02 -21.55 -17.29
C ARG A 58 9.74 -21.16 -18.06
N GLY A 59 9.86 -20.17 -18.94
CA GLY A 59 8.82 -19.84 -19.91
C GLY A 59 8.51 -21.02 -20.81
N GLN A 60 7.23 -21.22 -21.10
CA GLN A 60 6.72 -22.25 -22.00
C GLN A 60 7.19 -21.99 -23.43
N GLY A 61 7.76 -23.03 -24.04
CA GLY A 61 8.00 -23.15 -25.47
C GLY A 61 7.97 -24.63 -25.85
N GLU A 62 6.96 -25.02 -26.62
CA GLU A 62 6.78 -26.34 -27.25
C GLU A 62 7.99 -26.66 -28.16
N THR A 63 8.43 -27.88 -28.43
CA THR A 63 7.78 -29.17 -28.71
C THR A 63 8.79 -30.31 -28.50
N GLY A 64 8.32 -31.49 -28.06
CA GLY A 64 8.83 -32.78 -28.53
C GLY A 64 9.71 -33.63 -27.61
N LYS A 65 9.06 -34.64 -26.97
CA LYS A 65 9.55 -36.00 -26.62
C LYS A 65 10.78 -36.08 -25.70
N ASP A 66 10.71 -36.62 -24.48
CA ASP A 66 10.29 -37.99 -24.18
C ASP A 66 9.70 -38.19 -22.77
N SER A 67 8.94 -39.28 -22.70
CA SER A 67 8.20 -39.90 -21.60
C SER A 67 8.87 -39.95 -20.22
N GLY A 68 8.13 -39.53 -19.19
CA GLY A 68 8.40 -39.81 -17.78
C GLY A 68 7.30 -39.27 -16.86
N THR A 69 6.38 -40.17 -16.49
CA THR A 69 5.28 -40.10 -15.52
C THR A 69 5.20 -38.86 -14.62
N SER A 70 4.18 -38.03 -14.86
CA SER A 70 3.72 -36.98 -13.96
C SER A 70 3.04 -37.58 -12.72
N SER A 71 3.51 -37.20 -11.54
CA SER A 71 2.73 -37.27 -10.30
C SER A 71 2.65 -35.86 -9.76
N ASP A 72 1.51 -35.24 -10.05
CA ASP A 72 1.05 -33.98 -9.47
C ASP A 72 0.43 -34.31 -8.12
N SER A 73 0.94 -33.77 -7.01
CA SER A 73 0.28 -33.80 -5.68
C SER A 73 0.99 -32.90 -4.67
N GLY A 74 0.27 -31.86 -4.22
CA GLY A 74 0.29 -31.38 -2.84
C GLY A 74 1.49 -30.55 -2.40
N ALA A 75 1.31 -29.22 -2.32
CA ALA A 75 2.20 -28.38 -1.54
C ALA A 75 2.01 -28.68 -0.05
N ASP A 76 3.02 -29.30 0.57
CA ASP A 76 3.03 -29.55 2.01
C ASP A 76 3.01 -28.23 2.82
N PRO A 77 2.23 -28.12 3.91
CA PRO A 77 2.15 -26.92 4.75
C PRO A 77 3.49 -26.48 5.36
N ALA A 78 4.44 -27.41 5.48
CA ALA A 78 5.77 -27.18 6.05
C ALA A 78 6.68 -26.29 5.19
N ASP A 79 6.41 -26.19 3.88
CA ASP A 79 7.29 -25.51 2.92
C ASP A 79 7.09 -23.98 2.89
N SER A 80 6.09 -23.47 3.63
CA SER A 80 5.65 -22.07 3.57
C SER A 80 6.25 -21.15 4.63
N ALA A 81 7.15 -21.66 5.49
CA ALA A 81 7.80 -20.86 6.55
C ALA A 81 9.33 -21.07 6.56
N CYS A 82 9.92 -21.18 5.37
CA CYS A 82 11.34 -21.46 5.20
C CYS A 82 12.15 -20.20 4.88
N GLU A 83 13.25 -20.00 5.60
CA GLU A 83 14.20 -18.89 5.43
C GLU A 83 15.60 -19.45 5.11
N TRP A 84 16.30 -18.88 4.15
CA TRP A 84 17.71 -19.23 3.89
C TRP A 84 18.64 -18.45 4.83
N LYS A 85 19.49 -19.13 5.59
CA LYS A 85 20.50 -18.54 6.48
C LYS A 85 21.90 -18.92 6.05
N LYS A 86 22.85 -18.00 6.19
CA LYS A 86 24.27 -18.30 5.96
C LYS A 86 24.71 -19.41 6.93
N ALA A 87 25.29 -20.47 6.39
CA ALA A 87 25.66 -21.65 7.15
C ALA A 87 27.09 -21.54 7.72
N ASN A 88 28.05 -21.16 6.87
CA ASN A 88 29.46 -21.01 7.24
C ASN A 88 30.24 -20.20 6.18
N ASP A 89 31.53 -19.99 6.43
CA ASP A 89 32.49 -19.28 5.57
C ASP A 89 33.49 -20.25 4.91
N ASP A 90 33.12 -21.52 4.75
CA ASP A 90 33.97 -22.52 4.12
C ASP A 90 34.26 -22.17 2.65
N PRO A 91 35.41 -22.60 2.09
CA PRO A 91 35.72 -22.36 0.68
C PRO A 91 34.70 -23.02 -0.27
N PRO A 92 34.70 -22.62 -1.56
CA PRO A 92 33.83 -23.21 -2.56
C PRO A 92 34.00 -24.73 -2.64
N PRO A 93 32.94 -25.49 -2.96
CA PRO A 93 33.07 -26.91 -3.22
C PRO A 93 33.98 -27.16 -4.44
N PRO A 94 34.65 -28.33 -4.50
CA PRO A 94 35.52 -28.66 -5.62
C PRO A 94 34.80 -28.55 -6.97
N GLY A 95 35.43 -27.87 -7.93
CA GLY A 95 34.87 -27.67 -9.29
C GLY A 95 34.00 -26.43 -9.45
N VAL A 96 33.78 -25.63 -8.40
CA VAL A 96 33.11 -24.33 -8.49
C VAL A 96 34.15 -23.22 -8.27
N SER A 97 34.29 -22.32 -9.24
CA SER A 97 35.18 -21.15 -9.16
C SER A 97 34.37 -19.87 -9.16
N GLY A 98 34.65 -18.96 -8.23
CA GLY A 98 33.99 -17.67 -8.12
C GLY A 98 33.57 -17.35 -6.69
N PRO A 99 33.25 -16.08 -6.40
CA PRO A 99 32.79 -15.68 -5.09
C PRO A 99 31.36 -16.24 -4.85
N GLY A 100 31.05 -16.57 -3.60
CA GLY A 100 29.83 -17.27 -3.21
C GLY A 100 29.81 -17.56 -1.70
N GLY A 101 28.76 -18.23 -1.23
CA GLY A 101 28.66 -18.64 0.17
C GLY A 101 27.76 -19.84 0.40
N TRP A 102 27.95 -20.50 1.53
CA TRP A 102 27.12 -21.63 1.96
C TRP A 102 25.86 -21.16 2.68
N TYR A 103 24.68 -21.64 2.25
CA TYR A 103 23.39 -21.31 2.86
C TYR A 103 22.57 -22.55 3.20
N SER A 104 21.82 -22.52 4.30
CA SER A 104 20.90 -23.57 4.72
C SER A 104 19.46 -23.05 4.73
N LYS A 105 18.50 -23.84 4.25
CA LYS A 105 17.08 -23.54 4.32
C LYS A 105 16.56 -23.98 5.69
N VAL A 106 16.03 -23.05 6.46
CA VAL A 106 15.51 -23.26 7.81
C VAL A 106 14.00 -23.06 7.78
N CYS A 107 13.24 -24.14 7.92
CA CYS A 107 11.78 -24.12 7.92
C CYS A 107 11.21 -24.11 9.34
N LEU A 108 10.37 -23.11 9.66
CA LEU A 108 9.63 -23.06 10.92
C LEU A 108 8.51 -24.10 10.89
N GLY A 109 8.70 -25.21 11.60
CA GLY A 109 7.72 -26.29 11.73
C GLY A 109 8.34 -27.69 11.83
N GLU A 110 9.60 -27.86 11.39
CA GLU A 110 10.32 -29.11 11.59
C GLU A 110 10.85 -29.16 13.04
N ARG A 111 10.39 -30.15 13.80
CA ARG A 111 10.73 -30.41 15.22
C ARG A 111 12.23 -30.56 15.52
N SER A 112 13.08 -30.52 14.50
CA SER A 112 14.50 -30.85 14.60
C SER A 112 15.41 -29.63 14.65
N GLY A 113 14.97 -28.43 14.23
CA GLY A 113 15.81 -27.21 14.26
C GLY A 113 17.10 -27.29 13.43
N PHE A 114 17.32 -28.39 12.70
CA PHE A 114 18.42 -28.54 11.77
C PHE A 114 17.96 -28.02 10.43
N GLY A 115 18.55 -26.90 9.98
CA GLY A 115 18.38 -26.46 8.60
C GLY A 115 18.76 -27.55 7.61
N THR A 116 18.30 -27.44 6.37
CA THR A 116 18.76 -28.33 5.29
C THR A 116 20.29 -28.30 5.20
N ARG A 117 20.87 -29.33 4.59
CA ARG A 117 22.31 -29.33 4.31
C ARG A 117 22.71 -28.00 3.65
N PRO A 118 23.83 -27.39 4.09
CA PRO A 118 24.35 -26.20 3.45
C PRO A 118 24.54 -26.46 1.95
N GLU A 119 24.09 -25.52 1.13
CA GLU A 119 24.29 -25.51 -0.31
C GLU A 119 25.13 -24.29 -0.70
N TRP A 120 26.10 -24.48 -1.60
CA TRP A 120 26.91 -23.40 -2.15
C TRP A 120 26.09 -22.59 -3.15
N VAL A 121 25.95 -21.30 -2.89
CA VAL A 121 25.24 -20.37 -3.76
C VAL A 121 26.29 -19.40 -4.33
N PRO A 122 26.57 -19.43 -5.64
CA PRO A 122 27.45 -18.46 -6.30
C PRO A 122 26.91 -17.04 -6.15
N ASP A 123 27.77 -16.04 -5.97
CA ASP A 123 27.35 -14.65 -5.80
C ASP A 123 26.54 -14.12 -7.00
N GLU A 124 26.79 -14.64 -8.20
CA GLU A 124 25.98 -14.35 -9.41
C GLU A 124 24.54 -14.86 -9.31
N ALA A 125 24.30 -15.97 -8.60
CA ALA A 125 22.96 -16.46 -8.28
C ALA A 125 22.30 -15.64 -7.15
N VAL A 126 23.10 -14.98 -6.31
CA VAL A 126 22.63 -14.02 -5.30
C VAL A 126 22.37 -12.62 -5.90
N ALA A 127 23.15 -12.23 -6.91
CA ALA A 127 22.99 -11.03 -7.72
C ALA A 127 21.76 -11.09 -8.65
N ALA A 128 21.14 -12.26 -8.79
CA ALA A 128 19.93 -12.48 -9.60
C ALA A 128 18.62 -12.24 -8.82
N ALA A 129 18.68 -11.80 -7.56
CA ALA A 129 17.46 -11.40 -6.85
C ALA A 129 16.87 -10.16 -7.52
N ASP A 130 15.69 -10.32 -8.11
CA ASP A 130 14.94 -9.20 -8.69
C ASP A 130 14.63 -8.17 -7.58
N PRO A 131 15.07 -6.90 -7.72
CA PRO A 131 14.73 -5.85 -6.77
C PRO A 131 13.22 -5.72 -6.50
N ALA A 132 12.36 -6.03 -7.47
CA ALA A 132 10.92 -6.04 -7.27
C ALA A 132 10.45 -7.11 -6.27
N VAL A 133 11.10 -8.28 -6.24
CA VAL A 133 10.79 -9.35 -5.28
C VAL A 133 11.28 -8.99 -3.88
N VAL A 134 12.48 -8.42 -3.77
CA VAL A 134 13.00 -7.92 -2.48
C VAL A 134 12.15 -6.75 -1.97
N ALA A 135 11.62 -5.92 -2.88
CA ALA A 135 10.67 -4.86 -2.54
C ALA A 135 9.40 -5.39 -1.89
N GLN A 136 8.84 -6.52 -2.35
CA GLN A 136 7.66 -7.12 -1.71
C GLN A 136 7.95 -7.53 -0.26
N SER A 137 9.17 -8.00 0.02
CA SER A 137 9.60 -8.32 1.39
C SER A 137 9.74 -7.05 2.25
N ALA A 138 10.28 -5.96 1.69
CA ALA A 138 10.32 -4.66 2.35
C ALA A 138 8.90 -4.13 2.64
N VAL A 139 7.97 -4.28 1.69
CA VAL A 139 6.57 -3.88 1.86
C VAL A 139 5.87 -4.72 2.95
N ALA A 140 6.10 -6.03 2.99
CA ALA A 140 5.50 -6.93 3.97
C ALA A 140 5.94 -6.62 5.42
N THR A 141 7.08 -5.97 5.60
CA THR A 141 7.62 -5.57 6.91
C THR A 141 7.29 -4.12 7.29
N LEU A 142 6.61 -3.37 6.42
CA LEU A 142 6.15 -2.00 6.73
C LEU A 142 5.18 -2.00 7.91
N ARG A 143 5.56 -1.28 8.97
CA ARG A 143 4.70 -1.05 10.13
C ARG A 143 3.97 0.29 9.98
N LEU A 144 2.77 0.24 9.42
CA LEU A 144 1.89 1.40 9.31
C LEU A 144 1.08 1.58 10.60
N PRO A 145 1.03 2.81 11.17
CA PRO A 145 0.29 3.04 12.40
C PRO A 145 -1.22 2.94 12.15
N LYS A 146 -1.97 2.41 13.12
CA LYS A 146 -3.43 2.62 13.15
C LYS A 146 -3.69 4.11 13.37
N PRO A 147 -4.60 4.74 12.60
CA PRO A 147 -4.89 6.16 12.77
C PRO A 147 -5.55 6.43 14.12
N THR A 148 -5.10 7.44 14.83
CA THR A 148 -5.75 7.91 16.07
C THR A 148 -6.69 9.05 15.72
N ILE A 149 -8.00 8.81 15.88
CA ILE A 149 -9.05 9.77 15.53
C ILE A 149 -9.21 10.81 16.65
N SER A 150 -9.42 12.07 16.27
CA SER A 150 -9.74 13.15 17.19
C SER A 150 -10.88 14.01 16.66
N PHE A 151 -11.64 14.58 17.60
CA PHE A 151 -12.85 15.37 17.34
C PHE A 151 -12.82 16.67 18.13
N ASN A 152 -13.54 17.67 17.63
CA ASN A 152 -14.00 18.79 18.45
C ASN A 152 -15.52 18.95 18.29
N PRO A 153 -16.31 18.91 19.39
CA PRO A 153 -15.89 18.56 20.76
C PRO A 153 -15.24 17.17 20.90
N ALA A 154 -14.34 16.99 21.88
CA ALA A 154 -13.71 15.70 22.14
C ALA A 154 -14.64 14.78 22.97
N PRO A 155 -14.82 13.48 22.63
CA PRO A 155 -15.52 12.53 23.47
C PRO A 155 -14.93 12.47 24.89
N PRO A 156 -15.76 12.27 25.94
CA PRO A 156 -17.16 11.87 25.90
C PRO A 156 -18.17 13.01 25.67
N ALA A 157 -17.73 14.25 25.46
CA ALA A 157 -18.64 15.35 25.14
C ALA A 157 -19.40 15.06 23.83
N PRO A 158 -20.73 15.29 23.79
CA PRO A 158 -21.50 15.05 22.58
C PRO A 158 -21.16 16.08 21.50
N GLN A 159 -21.30 15.67 20.24
CA GLN A 159 -21.46 16.63 19.15
C GLN A 159 -22.92 17.06 19.09
N PHE A 160 -23.20 18.12 18.34
CA PHE A 160 -24.55 18.65 18.20
C PHE A 160 -25.00 18.70 16.74
N VAL A 161 -26.29 18.42 16.55
CA VAL A 161 -26.96 18.60 15.25
C VAL A 161 -26.85 20.06 14.82
N ASN A 162 -26.58 20.27 13.53
CA ASN A 162 -26.39 21.58 12.90
C ASN A 162 -25.16 22.39 13.37
N LEU A 163 -24.29 21.82 14.21
CA LEU A 163 -23.00 22.44 14.56
C LEU A 163 -21.83 21.69 13.88
N PRO A 164 -20.77 22.40 13.43
CA PRO A 164 -19.62 21.76 12.82
C PRO A 164 -18.87 20.85 13.80
N THR A 165 -18.72 19.58 13.43
CA THR A 165 -17.79 18.64 14.07
C THR A 165 -16.46 18.71 13.34
N TRP A 166 -15.38 19.04 14.05
CA TRP A 166 -14.04 18.99 13.47
C TRP A 166 -13.48 17.58 13.55
N LEU A 167 -12.76 17.14 12.52
CA LEU A 167 -12.17 15.81 12.40
C LEU A 167 -10.69 15.93 12.11
N TRP A 168 -9.83 15.25 12.86
CA TRP A 168 -8.42 15.14 12.51
C TRP A 168 -7.80 13.85 13.03
N LEU A 169 -6.62 13.54 12.52
CA LEU A 169 -5.77 12.47 13.00
C LEU A 169 -4.74 13.04 13.98
N ALA A 170 -4.61 12.43 15.15
CA ALA A 170 -3.62 12.84 16.13
C ALA A 170 -2.18 12.62 15.60
N SER A 171 -1.24 13.36 16.17
CA SER A 171 0.19 13.29 15.83
C SER A 171 0.69 11.84 15.80
N GLY A 172 1.55 11.53 14.82
CA GLY A 172 2.09 10.18 14.61
C GLY A 172 1.26 9.29 13.68
N SER A 173 -0.01 9.62 13.43
CA SER A 173 -0.88 8.90 12.48
C SER A 173 -0.62 9.25 11.02
N TRP A 174 0.07 10.38 10.76
CA TRP A 174 0.25 10.95 9.43
C TRP A 174 1.70 11.37 9.20
N ALA A 175 2.54 10.40 8.89
CA ALA A 175 3.93 10.63 8.49
C ALA A 175 4.45 9.45 7.66
N PRO A 176 5.40 9.66 6.74
CA PRO A 176 5.99 8.57 5.98
C PRO A 176 6.55 7.45 6.87
N ARG A 177 6.48 6.21 6.37
CA ARG A 177 7.06 5.01 7.00
C ARG A 177 7.91 4.29 5.97
N ALA A 178 9.04 3.74 6.40
CA ALA A 178 9.91 2.97 5.54
C ALA A 178 10.30 1.65 6.19
N ALA A 179 10.59 0.66 5.36
CA ALA A 179 11.17 -0.61 5.74
C ALA A 179 12.14 -1.05 4.65
N THR A 180 13.18 -1.76 5.05
CA THR A 180 14.24 -2.22 4.15
C THR A 180 14.33 -3.73 4.26
N ALA A 181 14.38 -4.40 3.11
CA ALA A 181 14.73 -5.80 3.01
C ALA A 181 16.03 -5.93 2.24
N SER A 182 16.86 -6.89 2.65
CA SER A 182 18.18 -7.10 2.06
C SER A 182 18.43 -8.59 1.84
N VAL A 183 19.08 -8.88 0.73
CA VAL A 183 19.76 -10.13 0.42
C VAL A 183 21.23 -9.80 0.15
N PRO A 184 22.17 -10.76 0.11
CA PRO A 184 23.56 -10.42 -0.16
C PRO A 184 23.69 -9.68 -1.50
N GLY A 185 24.44 -8.58 -1.52
CA GLY A 185 24.61 -7.75 -2.72
C GLY A 185 23.43 -6.84 -3.11
N LEU A 186 22.25 -6.95 -2.47
CA LEU A 186 21.07 -6.14 -2.81
C LEU A 186 20.26 -5.73 -1.57
N ALA A 187 20.04 -4.43 -1.43
CA ALA A 187 19.11 -3.86 -0.45
C ALA A 187 18.04 -3.04 -1.15
N VAL A 188 16.79 -3.21 -0.75
CA VAL A 188 15.63 -2.47 -1.27
C VAL A 188 14.86 -1.84 -0.13
N THR A 189 14.58 -0.55 -0.25
CA THR A 189 13.80 0.21 0.74
C THR A 189 12.44 0.56 0.16
N ALA A 190 11.37 0.13 0.83
CA ALA A 190 10.00 0.54 0.56
C ALA A 190 9.61 1.71 1.47
N THR A 191 8.98 2.74 0.91
CA THR A 191 8.50 3.93 1.61
C THR A 191 7.01 4.13 1.34
N ALA A 192 6.21 4.12 2.40
CA ALA A 192 4.78 4.44 2.39
C ALA A 192 4.56 5.88 2.85
N LYS A 193 3.87 6.69 2.03
CA LYS A 193 3.48 8.07 2.34
C LYS A 193 1.95 8.15 2.44
N PRO A 194 1.39 8.75 3.51
CA PRO A 194 -0.05 8.95 3.59
C PRO A 194 -0.44 10.07 2.62
N ILE A 195 -1.50 9.86 1.84
CA ILE A 195 -1.92 10.79 0.78
C ILE A 195 -3.35 11.31 0.94
N ARG A 196 -4.21 10.57 1.66
CA ARG A 196 -5.60 10.98 1.95
C ARG A 196 -6.15 10.21 3.15
N VAL A 197 -7.10 10.82 3.84
CA VAL A 197 -8.00 10.15 4.79
C VAL A 197 -9.43 10.25 4.28
N LEU A 198 -10.11 9.11 4.26
CA LEU A 198 -11.55 9.01 4.04
C LEU A 198 -12.25 8.79 5.38
N TRP A 199 -13.15 9.69 5.73
CA TRP A 199 -14.00 9.61 6.89
C TRP A 199 -15.37 9.08 6.48
N SER A 200 -15.80 7.96 7.04
CA SER A 200 -17.22 7.56 7.04
C SER A 200 -17.81 8.01 8.37
N THR A 201 -18.77 8.92 8.36
CA THR A 201 -19.27 9.62 9.56
C THR A 201 -20.33 8.84 10.33
N GLY A 202 -20.77 7.69 9.80
CA GLY A 202 -21.77 6.83 10.46
C GLY A 202 -23.22 7.27 10.27
N ASP A 203 -23.47 8.50 9.80
CA ASP A 203 -24.78 8.98 9.37
C ASP A 203 -25.08 8.72 7.88
N GLY A 204 -24.13 8.13 7.16
CA GLY A 204 -24.21 7.81 5.73
C GLY A 204 -23.36 8.73 4.85
N ALA A 205 -22.88 9.85 5.39
CA ALA A 205 -21.99 10.75 4.68
C ALA A 205 -20.53 10.24 4.66
N GLN A 206 -19.76 10.80 3.72
CA GLN A 206 -18.32 10.60 3.63
C GLN A 206 -17.60 11.93 3.44
N VAL A 207 -16.44 12.10 4.08
CA VAL A 207 -15.58 13.28 3.94
C VAL A 207 -14.19 12.81 3.54
N THR A 208 -13.64 13.34 2.44
CA THR A 208 -12.26 13.05 2.02
C THR A 208 -11.37 14.25 2.28
N CYS A 209 -10.24 14.03 2.93
CA CYS A 209 -9.21 15.04 3.12
C CYS A 209 -7.87 14.59 2.56
N THR A 210 -7.11 15.54 2.01
CA THR A 210 -5.74 15.32 1.49
C THR A 210 -4.66 15.38 2.58
N GLY A 211 -5.02 15.79 3.80
CA GLY A 211 -4.13 15.87 4.95
C GLY A 211 -4.73 15.22 6.19
N PRO A 212 -4.03 15.27 7.35
CA PRO A 212 -4.52 14.68 8.59
C PRO A 212 -5.73 15.41 9.18
N GLY A 213 -6.15 16.55 8.63
CA GLY A 213 -7.08 17.48 9.26
C GLY A 213 -6.39 18.52 10.12
N THR A 214 -7.11 19.58 10.50
CA THR A 214 -6.62 20.69 11.31
C THR A 214 -7.00 20.43 12.76
N PRO A 215 -6.04 20.23 13.68
CA PRO A 215 -6.34 20.10 15.09
C PRO A 215 -6.98 21.39 15.63
N TRP A 216 -8.09 21.25 16.34
CA TRP A 216 -8.69 22.38 17.05
C TRP A 216 -7.80 22.81 18.23
N ARG A 217 -7.77 24.11 18.55
CA ARG A 217 -7.05 24.69 19.69
C ARG A 217 -7.90 25.77 20.34
N ALA A 218 -7.72 25.95 21.65
CA ALA A 218 -8.37 27.03 22.40
C ALA A 218 -8.08 28.39 21.76
N GLY A 219 -9.12 29.23 21.67
CA GLY A 219 -9.07 30.54 21.00
C GLY A 219 -9.55 30.52 19.55
N MET A 220 -9.77 29.36 18.93
CA MET A 220 -10.51 29.28 17.67
C MET A 220 -12.01 29.46 17.91
N ASP A 221 -12.71 30.01 16.91
CA ASP A 221 -14.17 30.09 16.92
C ASP A 221 -14.79 28.68 16.97
N PRO A 222 -15.53 28.32 18.03
CA PRO A 222 -16.18 27.02 18.15
C PRO A 222 -17.33 26.82 17.14
N ALA A 223 -17.89 27.89 16.58
CA ALA A 223 -18.94 27.82 15.57
C ALA A 223 -18.39 27.72 14.14
N ALA A 224 -17.10 28.00 13.93
CA ALA A 224 -16.49 27.92 12.62
C ALA A 224 -16.33 26.47 12.16
N ALA A 225 -16.51 26.25 10.85
CA ALA A 225 -16.19 24.97 10.23
C ALA A 225 -14.67 24.74 10.21
N SER A 226 -14.28 23.46 10.34
CA SER A 226 -12.88 23.05 10.17
C SER A 226 -12.34 23.49 8.80
N PRO A 227 -11.15 24.11 8.74
CA PRO A 227 -10.55 24.54 7.47
C PRO A 227 -10.21 23.41 6.50
N THR A 228 -10.10 22.17 6.98
CA THR A 228 -9.63 21.02 6.18
C THR A 228 -10.55 19.81 6.25
N CYS A 229 -10.99 19.43 7.45
CA CYS A 229 -11.75 18.21 7.69
C CYS A 229 -12.81 18.44 8.76
N GLY A 230 -14.08 18.43 8.36
CA GLY A 230 -15.19 18.52 9.29
C GLY A 230 -16.47 17.97 8.68
N HIS A 231 -17.45 17.72 9.53
CA HIS A 231 -18.77 17.26 9.15
C HIS A 231 -19.84 17.94 10.00
N THR A 232 -21.04 18.14 9.44
CA THR A 232 -22.18 18.66 10.20
C THR A 232 -23.30 17.64 10.17
N TYR A 233 -23.60 17.05 11.33
CA TYR A 233 -24.69 16.09 11.47
C TYR A 233 -26.04 16.79 11.37
N ARG A 234 -26.98 16.15 10.66
CA ARG A 234 -28.36 16.63 10.49
C ARG A 234 -29.39 15.89 11.32
N GLN A 235 -28.98 14.81 11.98
CA GLN A 235 -29.84 13.98 12.80
C GLN A 235 -29.09 13.60 14.08
N PRO A 236 -29.78 13.50 15.22
CA PRO A 236 -29.18 12.99 16.44
C PRO A 236 -28.87 11.49 16.30
N SER A 237 -27.96 10.97 17.13
CA SER A 237 -27.62 9.54 17.15
C SER A 237 -28.61 8.70 17.98
N VAL A 238 -29.57 9.34 18.66
CA VAL A 238 -30.65 8.64 19.36
C VAL A 238 -31.47 7.82 18.37
N GLY A 239 -31.78 6.57 18.72
CA GLY A 239 -32.47 5.62 17.83
C GLY A 239 -31.56 4.86 16.85
N ARG A 240 -30.26 5.19 16.78
CA ARG A 240 -29.26 4.31 16.14
C ARG A 240 -28.88 3.18 17.10
N SER A 241 -28.32 2.09 16.54
CA SER A 241 -27.72 1.02 17.36
C SER A 241 -26.69 1.60 18.33
N GLY A 242 -26.85 1.31 19.63
CA GLY A 242 -26.01 1.85 20.70
C GLY A 242 -26.13 3.37 20.96
N GLY A 243 -27.05 4.07 20.29
CA GLY A 243 -27.24 5.51 20.46
C GLY A 243 -26.07 6.37 19.97
N VAL A 244 -25.23 5.85 19.06
CA VAL A 244 -23.97 6.47 18.60
C VAL A 244 -23.84 6.43 17.09
N PHE A 245 -22.99 7.32 16.54
CA PHE A 245 -22.43 7.14 15.19
C PHE A 245 -21.03 6.52 15.29
N ALA A 246 -20.78 5.50 14.48
CA ALA A 246 -19.46 4.91 14.30
C ALA A 246 -18.70 5.66 13.19
N VAL A 247 -17.80 6.55 13.59
CA VAL A 247 -16.96 7.32 12.67
C VAL A 247 -15.71 6.53 12.35
N ARG A 248 -15.51 6.19 11.07
CA ARG A 248 -14.37 5.43 10.57
C ARG A 248 -13.42 6.32 9.79
N ALA A 249 -12.15 6.34 10.15
CA ALA A 249 -11.09 6.98 9.38
C ALA A 249 -10.27 5.93 8.64
N THR A 250 -10.17 6.06 7.31
CA THR A 250 -9.36 5.19 6.45
C THR A 250 -8.26 6.02 5.80
N VAL A 251 -7.03 5.82 6.23
CA VAL A 251 -5.85 6.47 5.63
C VAL A 251 -5.37 5.63 4.46
N THR A 252 -5.20 6.26 3.30
CA THR A 252 -4.59 5.64 2.12
C THR A 252 -3.12 6.01 2.02
N TRP A 253 -2.29 5.00 1.79
CA TRP A 253 -0.84 5.11 1.71
C TRP A 253 -0.38 4.80 0.30
N GLN A 254 0.34 5.74 -0.32
CA GLN A 254 1.07 5.49 -1.55
C GLN A 254 2.44 4.89 -1.21
N VAL A 255 2.76 3.75 -1.80
CA VAL A 255 4.00 3.03 -1.51
C VAL A 255 4.88 2.95 -2.75
N ALA A 256 6.12 3.41 -2.60
CA ALA A 256 7.17 3.33 -3.62
C ALA A 256 8.41 2.68 -3.02
N TRP A 257 9.24 2.06 -3.84
CA TRP A 257 10.48 1.42 -3.41
C TRP A 257 11.64 1.78 -4.33
N ALA A 258 12.85 1.67 -3.79
CA ALA A 258 14.10 1.86 -4.50
C ALA A 258 15.18 0.89 -3.98
N GLY A 259 15.97 0.35 -4.89
CA GLY A 259 17.10 -0.54 -4.57
C GLY A 259 17.62 -1.28 -5.80
N GLY A 260 18.89 -1.71 -5.78
CA GLY A 260 19.50 -2.41 -6.91
C GLY A 260 19.56 -1.62 -8.21
N GLY A 261 19.62 -0.28 -8.14
CA GLY A 261 19.58 0.60 -9.31
C GLY A 261 18.19 0.75 -9.95
N GLN A 262 17.16 0.15 -9.36
CA GLN A 262 15.78 0.20 -9.83
C GLN A 262 14.86 0.92 -8.84
N THR A 263 13.70 1.34 -9.34
CA THR A 263 12.62 1.91 -8.55
C THR A 263 11.28 1.36 -9.03
N GLY A 264 10.28 1.35 -8.15
CA GLY A 264 8.94 0.93 -8.51
C GLY A 264 7.89 1.42 -7.51
N ALA A 265 6.64 1.10 -7.82
CA ALA A 265 5.50 1.34 -6.96
C ALA A 265 4.74 0.03 -6.74
N VAL A 266 4.02 -0.04 -5.63
CA VAL A 266 3.11 -1.16 -5.33
C VAL A 266 1.70 -0.63 -5.12
N PRO A 267 0.67 -1.50 -5.15
CA PRO A 267 -0.69 -1.09 -4.84
C PRO A 267 -0.78 -0.33 -3.51
N GLN A 268 -1.72 0.60 -3.44
CA GLN A 268 -1.90 1.43 -2.26
C GLN A 268 -2.30 0.58 -1.05
N LEU A 269 -1.73 0.90 0.10
CA LEU A 269 -2.11 0.29 1.36
C LEU A 269 -3.13 1.16 2.09
N SER A 270 -3.87 0.58 3.03
CA SER A 270 -4.79 1.34 3.88
C SER A 270 -4.69 0.92 5.33
N THR A 271 -4.88 1.90 6.22
CA THR A 271 -5.02 1.67 7.66
C THR A 271 -6.29 2.32 8.15
N THR A 272 -7.03 1.62 9.00
CA THR A 272 -8.35 2.05 9.44
C THR A 272 -8.47 2.01 10.96
N SER A 273 -9.18 3.00 11.50
CA SER A 273 -9.67 3.01 12.87
C SER A 273 -11.12 3.48 12.90
N THR A 274 -11.83 3.14 13.97
CA THR A 274 -13.20 3.59 14.21
C THR A 274 -13.30 4.16 15.62
N ALA A 275 -14.02 5.27 15.76
CA ALA A 275 -14.36 5.87 17.04
C ALA A 275 -15.88 6.10 17.09
N GLN A 276 -16.45 6.04 18.28
CA GLN A 276 -17.88 6.26 18.49
C GLN A 276 -18.11 7.63 19.09
N ILE A 277 -19.12 8.33 18.59
CA ILE A 277 -19.53 9.63 19.11
C ILE A 277 -21.05 9.66 19.33
N VAL A 278 -21.46 10.45 20.31
CA VAL A 278 -22.87 10.78 20.54
C VAL A 278 -23.16 12.11 19.87
N VAL A 279 -24.29 12.19 19.15
CA VAL A 279 -24.78 13.43 18.55
C VAL A 279 -26.16 13.75 19.11
N ARG A 280 -26.32 14.96 19.66
CA ARG A 280 -27.58 15.40 20.29
C ARG A 280 -28.14 16.62 19.58
N GLU A 281 -29.44 16.81 19.71
CA GLU A 281 -30.03 18.12 19.41
C GLU A 281 -29.65 19.09 20.53
N ALA A 282 -29.38 20.35 20.16
CA ALA A 282 -29.20 21.39 21.16
C ALA A 282 -30.56 21.67 21.84
N PRO A 283 -30.63 21.73 23.17
CA PRO A 283 -31.87 22.08 23.85
C PRO A 283 -32.29 23.51 23.45
N ALA A 284 -33.54 23.69 23.06
CA ALA A 284 -34.10 25.03 22.86
C ALA A 284 -34.22 25.71 24.23
N VAL A 285 -33.52 26.83 24.43
CA VAL A 285 -33.79 27.72 25.56
C VAL A 285 -35.04 28.51 25.23
N ASN A 286 -36.18 28.07 25.75
CA ASN A 286 -37.36 28.92 25.81
C ASN A 286 -37.20 29.82 27.04
N SER A 287 -36.61 31.00 26.87
CA SER A 287 -36.61 32.04 27.90
C SER A 287 -38.02 32.59 28.02
N GLY A 288 -38.90 31.83 28.68
CA GLY A 288 -40.21 32.28 29.10
C GLY A 288 -40.04 33.47 30.03
N VAL A 289 -40.37 34.66 29.52
CA VAL A 289 -40.56 35.84 30.35
C VAL A 289 -41.76 35.54 31.25
N LEU A 290 -41.50 35.25 32.53
CA LEU A 290 -42.52 35.31 33.57
C LEU A 290 -42.96 36.78 33.65
N ARG A 291 -44.20 37.05 33.25
CA ARG A 291 -44.89 38.31 33.54
C ARG A 291 -45.52 38.25 34.91
#